data_AF-X0HBI3-F1
#
_entry.id   AF-X0HBI3-F1
#
_cell.length_a   1.000
_cell.length_b   1.000
_cell.length_c   1.000
_cell.angle_alpha   90.00
_cell.angle_beta   90.00
_cell.angle_gamma   90.00
#
_symmetry.space_group_name_H-M   'P 1'
#
loop_
_entity.id
_entity.type
_entity.pdbx_description
1 polymer ?
#
loop_
_entity_poly.entity_id
_entity_poly.type
_entity_poly.pdbx_seq_one_letter_code
_entity_poly.pdbx_strand_id
1 'polypeptide(L)'
;MPPVERGWITFFVDRVFGWWSGLPRETSSYTTEFIQIPIGDVKLAANLYQPTTSPRGTILIRTSYGIAPLMALGSARMFASRGYQVLLAACRGTDPSDGQDVVPAVHEAEDGLATVAWMREQPWYTGSFATYGGSYLGHTQWAILTDPPPDMKAAIISTGPVDFGAFTWGTGAMETHMIAWATLMTAPKRGITPGLPYIRKLPQTLQPVYDSLPLMDGIKDHLQNKEPPWLEELISQSDTSTPFWSRADQSVALQKAKIPILQSTGWNDSVLPMILNQHSVLVEQGAPAFLTIGPWSHLGSQRGPTLIEGLQFFDYYLAGRGTAPRASPCRVFVTGLNEWRDLTSWPPPASSTRDFFLSPNTLSKEQPEQASTSSFTFNPNDATPPIGMPRPFDDVQPTNYNDTELAQRSDVAVFDTPPLESDIEVCGKPLIELHHSTDNPYADILVRLSEVDSRGKSTRISDVYKRLDPTKGPEPLSLTLVDCAHVFRKGMKIRVIIAGGAHPAYLRNLGTGENQAYGATTKPAVHTIHHSKDAVSRLTLPVKARN
;
A
#
# COMPACT_ATOMS: atom_id res chain seq x y z
N MET A 1 -13.81 16.55 30.25
CA MET A 1 -12.73 17.24 31.01
C MET A 1 -12.49 18.57 30.34
N PRO A 2 -12.12 19.65 31.06
CA PRO A 2 -11.84 20.94 30.41
C PRO A 2 -10.69 20.82 29.39
N PRO A 3 -10.65 21.67 28.35
CA PRO A 3 -9.53 21.71 27.41
C PRO A 3 -8.18 21.92 28.13
N VAL A 4 -7.18 21.14 27.74
CA VAL A 4 -5.83 21.19 28.30
C VAL A 4 -4.91 21.97 27.36
N GLU A 5 -4.25 23.01 27.87
CA GLU A 5 -3.27 23.78 27.10
C GLU A 5 -2.03 22.96 26.74
N ARG A 6 -1.47 23.21 25.56
CA ARG A 6 -0.21 22.62 25.12
C ARG A 6 0.95 23.07 26.01
N GLY A 7 1.43 22.18 26.86
CA GLY A 7 2.60 22.42 27.71
C GLY A 7 3.94 22.51 26.95
N TRP A 8 4.96 23.03 27.63
CA TRP A 8 6.31 23.29 27.07
C TRP A 8 7.02 22.05 26.50
N ILE A 9 6.86 20.88 27.11
CA ILE A 9 7.48 19.63 26.61
C ILE A 9 6.88 19.26 25.26
N THR A 10 5.54 19.25 25.18
CA THR A 10 4.78 19.00 23.95
C THR A 10 5.16 19.99 22.86
N PHE A 11 5.29 21.28 23.21
CA PHE A 11 5.77 22.32 22.31
C PHE A 11 7.16 22.00 21.73
N PHE A 12 8.12 21.63 22.58
CA PHE A 12 9.46 21.29 22.11
C PHE A 12 9.47 20.08 21.17
N VAL A 13 8.71 19.03 21.50
CA VAL A 13 8.60 17.81 20.69
C VAL A 13 8.04 18.11 19.30
N ASP A 14 6.94 18.85 19.21
CA ASP A 14 6.36 19.24 17.92
C ASP A 14 7.29 20.14 17.11
N ARG A 15 8.01 21.05 17.76
CA ARG A 15 8.94 21.96 17.09
C ARG A 15 10.10 21.20 16.48
N VAL A 16 10.65 20.23 17.21
CA VAL A 16 11.70 19.32 16.70
C VAL A 16 11.15 18.47 15.56
N PHE A 17 9.96 17.89 15.72
CA PHE A 17 9.31 17.10 14.67
C PHE A 17 9.07 17.93 13.39
N GLY A 18 8.55 19.14 13.55
CA GLY A 18 8.29 20.05 12.44
C GLY A 18 9.56 20.47 11.70
N TRP A 19 10.62 20.80 12.44
CA TRP A 19 11.93 21.12 11.86
C TRP A 19 12.52 19.92 11.11
N TRP A 20 12.54 18.74 11.73
CA TRP A 20 13.05 17.51 11.11
C TRP A 20 12.25 17.10 9.87
N SER A 21 10.95 17.37 9.85
CA SER A 21 10.05 17.06 8.72
C SER A 21 10.05 18.13 7.63
N GLY A 22 10.80 19.24 7.80
CA GLY A 22 10.83 20.36 6.85
C GLY A 22 9.54 21.19 6.83
N LEU A 23 8.67 21.05 7.83
CA LEU A 23 7.43 21.82 7.93
C LEU A 23 7.71 23.29 8.22
N PRO A 24 6.87 24.22 7.73
CA PRO A 24 7.01 25.64 8.05
C PRO A 24 6.84 25.86 9.56
N ARG A 25 7.31 27.01 10.05
CA ARG A 25 7.21 27.38 11.47
C ARG A 25 5.76 27.30 11.95
N GLU A 26 5.59 26.85 13.19
CA GLU A 26 4.31 26.88 13.88
C GLU A 26 3.78 28.32 13.95
N THR A 27 2.47 28.50 13.79
CA THR A 27 1.81 29.81 13.79
C THR A 27 0.77 29.94 14.89
N SER A 28 0.55 28.90 15.69
CA SER A 28 -0.42 28.88 16.78
C SER A 28 0.02 27.89 17.86
N SER A 29 -0.39 28.13 19.11
CA SER A 29 -0.50 27.04 20.09
C SER A 29 -1.88 26.37 19.94
N TYR A 30 -2.18 25.37 20.75
CA TYR A 30 -3.49 24.70 20.77
C TYR A 30 -3.86 24.18 22.16
N THR A 31 -5.15 23.94 22.38
CA THR A 31 -5.68 23.13 23.48
C THR A 31 -6.05 21.73 22.97
N THR A 32 -6.10 20.76 23.88
CA THR A 32 -6.58 19.39 23.60
C THR A 32 -7.73 19.04 24.53
N GLU A 33 -8.85 18.58 23.98
CA GLU A 33 -10.01 18.12 24.74
C GLU A 33 -10.36 16.69 24.34
N PHE A 34 -10.56 15.81 25.33
CA PHE A 34 -11.07 14.47 25.09
C PHE A 34 -12.60 14.50 24.93
N ILE A 35 -13.08 13.92 23.84
CA ILE A 35 -14.47 13.89 23.40
C ILE A 35 -14.93 12.43 23.26
N GLN A 36 -16.21 12.23 23.53
CA GLN A 36 -16.94 11.00 23.23
C GLN A 36 -18.01 11.33 22.20
N ILE A 37 -17.92 10.70 21.03
CA ILE A 37 -18.83 10.91 19.90
C ILE A 37 -19.88 9.79 19.94
N PRO A 38 -21.15 10.08 20.27
CA PRO A 38 -22.20 9.08 20.30
C PRO A 38 -22.65 8.71 18.88
N ILE A 39 -22.63 7.42 18.54
CA ILE A 39 -23.12 6.85 17.28
C ILE A 39 -24.02 5.66 17.62
N GLY A 40 -25.33 5.91 17.67
CA GLY A 40 -26.28 4.94 18.21
C GLY A 40 -25.89 4.55 19.64
N ASP A 41 -25.66 3.25 19.87
CA ASP A 41 -25.28 2.70 21.17
C ASP A 41 -23.76 2.67 21.41
N VAL A 42 -22.95 3.08 20.43
CA VAL A 42 -21.48 3.06 20.50
C VAL A 42 -20.95 4.47 20.75
N LYS A 43 -19.93 4.62 21.59
CA LYS A 43 -19.19 5.87 21.73
C LYS A 43 -17.79 5.74 21.13
N LEU A 44 -17.49 6.61 20.18
CA LEU A 44 -16.15 6.74 19.63
C LEU A 44 -15.36 7.77 20.43
N ALA A 45 -14.16 7.39 20.86
CA ALA A 45 -13.25 8.30 21.52
C ALA A 45 -12.54 9.20 20.52
N ALA A 46 -12.43 10.48 20.85
CA ALA A 46 -11.71 11.45 20.06
C ALA A 46 -10.92 12.44 20.91
N ASN A 47 -9.86 13.00 20.35
CA ASN A 47 -9.19 14.18 20.87
C ASN A 47 -9.42 15.34 19.90
N LEU A 48 -9.99 16.42 20.41
CA LEU A 48 -10.15 17.68 19.70
C LEU A 48 -8.95 18.58 19.98
N TYR A 49 -8.23 18.97 18.94
CA TYR A 49 -7.13 19.92 18.99
C TYR A 49 -7.61 21.26 18.46
N GLN A 50 -7.69 22.27 19.33
CA GLN A 50 -8.21 23.59 18.97
C GLN A 50 -7.07 24.61 18.97
N PRO A 51 -6.80 25.32 17.88
CA PRO A 51 -5.77 26.33 17.86
C PRO A 51 -6.17 27.51 18.76
N THR A 52 -5.19 28.16 19.39
CA THR A 52 -5.42 29.38 20.19
C THR A 52 -5.71 30.62 19.34
N THR A 53 -5.72 30.46 18.01
CA THR A 53 -6.06 31.48 17.02
C THR A 53 -7.37 31.09 16.33
N SER A 54 -7.99 32.00 15.57
CA SER A 54 -9.15 31.65 14.75
C SER A 54 -8.80 30.46 13.82
N PRO A 55 -9.53 29.33 13.90
CA PRO A 55 -9.22 28.16 13.10
C PRO A 55 -9.30 28.44 11.60
N ARG A 56 -8.34 27.93 10.84
CA ARG A 56 -8.27 28.01 9.38
C ARG A 56 -9.24 27.05 8.66
N GLY A 57 -9.82 26.13 9.41
CA GLY A 57 -10.69 25.06 8.94
C GLY A 57 -10.62 23.86 9.88
N THR A 58 -11.58 22.94 9.73
CA THR A 58 -11.64 21.70 10.50
C THR A 58 -11.02 20.55 9.70
N ILE A 59 -10.20 19.72 10.35
CA ILE A 59 -9.64 18.49 9.78
C ILE A 59 -10.16 17.31 10.59
N LEU A 60 -10.78 16.34 9.93
CA LEU A 60 -11.21 15.08 10.51
C LEU A 60 -10.19 13.97 10.20
N ILE A 61 -9.76 13.26 11.23
CA ILE A 61 -8.84 12.13 11.12
C ILE A 61 -9.46 10.95 11.87
N ARG A 62 -9.79 9.87 11.17
CA ARG A 62 -10.30 8.62 11.76
C ARG A 62 -9.23 7.53 11.66
N THR A 63 -8.82 6.95 12.79
CA THR A 63 -7.67 6.04 12.89
C THR A 63 -8.02 4.73 13.59
N SER A 64 -7.47 3.62 13.09
CA SER A 64 -7.52 2.33 13.80
C SER A 64 -6.39 2.17 14.81
N TYR A 65 -5.40 3.06 14.85
CA TYR A 65 -4.19 2.93 15.66
C TYR A 65 -4.26 3.67 17.01
N GLY A 66 -5.48 3.97 17.46
CA GLY A 66 -5.76 4.76 18.66
C GLY A 66 -5.39 6.25 18.53
N ILE A 67 -5.64 6.99 19.60
CA ILE A 67 -5.52 8.47 19.66
C ILE A 67 -4.40 8.97 20.58
N ALA A 68 -3.41 8.10 20.86
CA ALA A 68 -2.29 8.39 21.75
C ALA A 68 -1.38 9.52 21.20
N PRO A 69 -0.55 10.17 22.06
CA PRO A 69 0.29 11.30 21.65
C PRO A 69 1.24 11.03 20.48
N LEU A 70 1.70 9.79 20.31
CA LEU A 70 2.54 9.39 19.18
C LEU A 70 1.77 9.46 17.86
N MET A 71 0.52 8.96 17.84
CA MET A 71 -0.31 9.08 16.65
C MET A 71 -0.63 10.54 16.33
N ALA A 72 -0.91 11.34 17.35
CA ALA A 72 -1.22 12.77 17.17
C ALA A 72 -0.04 13.58 16.60
N LEU A 73 1.22 13.19 16.85
CA LEU A 73 2.40 13.96 16.45
C LEU A 73 2.51 14.19 14.93
N GLY A 74 2.40 13.11 14.15
CA GLY A 74 2.46 13.13 12.67
C GLY A 74 1.10 13.33 11.99
N SER A 75 0.05 13.63 12.76
CA SER A 75 -1.31 13.83 12.25
C SER A 75 -1.91 15.12 12.82
N ALA A 76 -2.57 15.07 13.96
CA ALA A 76 -3.32 16.21 14.50
C ALA A 76 -2.44 17.41 14.93
N ARG A 77 -1.36 17.16 15.67
CA ARG A 77 -0.53 18.20 16.28
C ARG A 77 0.20 19.04 15.25
N MET A 78 0.62 18.45 14.13
CA MET A 78 1.30 19.19 13.06
C MET A 78 0.38 20.23 12.39
N PHE A 79 -0.92 19.94 12.25
CA PHE A 79 -1.89 20.89 11.73
C PHE A 79 -2.39 21.86 12.81
N ALA A 80 -2.63 21.39 14.04
CA ALA A 80 -3.10 22.22 15.15
C ALA A 80 -2.12 23.34 15.52
N SER A 81 -0.81 23.02 15.60
CA SER A 81 0.26 24.02 15.79
C SER A 81 0.41 25.00 14.61
N ARG A 82 -0.33 24.79 13.52
CA ARG A 82 -0.39 25.64 12.33
C ARG A 82 -1.81 26.15 12.09
N GLY A 83 -2.61 26.29 13.14
CA GLY A 83 -3.86 27.06 13.11
C GLY A 83 -5.07 26.31 12.56
N TYR A 84 -4.99 24.99 12.37
CA TYR A 84 -6.16 24.17 12.03
C TYR A 84 -6.82 23.61 13.28
N GLN A 85 -8.13 23.46 13.24
CA GLN A 85 -8.83 22.64 14.22
C GLN A 85 -8.83 21.19 13.75
N VAL A 86 -8.50 20.25 14.64
CA VAL A 86 -8.42 18.83 14.26
C VAL A 86 -9.21 17.96 15.22
N LEU A 87 -10.09 17.13 14.68
CA LEU A 87 -10.75 16.04 15.40
C LEU A 87 -10.05 14.72 15.04
N LEU A 88 -9.31 14.15 15.99
CA LEU A 88 -8.66 12.84 15.86
C LEU A 88 -9.51 11.79 16.59
N ALA A 89 -10.21 10.94 15.84
CA ALA A 89 -11.15 9.95 16.36
C ALA A 89 -10.65 8.51 16.16
N ALA A 90 -10.75 7.68 17.20
CA ALA A 90 -10.51 6.24 17.12
C ALA A 90 -11.72 5.54 16.47
N CYS A 91 -11.46 4.63 15.55
CA CYS A 91 -12.50 3.81 14.93
C CYS A 91 -13.13 2.85 15.95
N ARG A 92 -14.35 2.40 15.70
CA ARG A 92 -15.03 1.37 16.50
C ARG A 92 -14.13 0.14 16.64
N GLY A 93 -14.09 -0.46 17.83
CA GLY A 93 -13.26 -1.63 18.13
C GLY A 93 -11.78 -1.35 18.27
N THR A 94 -11.38 -0.07 18.35
CA THR A 94 -9.99 0.32 18.60
C THR A 94 -9.92 1.21 19.83
N ASP A 95 -8.94 0.96 20.70
CA ASP A 95 -8.88 1.66 21.98
C ASP A 95 -8.65 3.18 21.77
N PRO A 96 -9.37 4.06 22.51
CA PRO A 96 -10.30 3.76 23.59
C PRO A 96 -11.80 3.86 23.20
N SER A 97 -12.17 3.58 21.94
CA SER A 97 -13.56 3.53 21.48
C SER A 97 -14.27 2.22 21.87
N ASP A 98 -15.60 2.28 21.95
CA ASP A 98 -16.48 1.13 22.16
C ASP A 98 -16.47 0.16 20.95
N GLY A 99 -17.16 -0.98 21.10
CA GLY A 99 -17.38 -1.96 20.04
C GLY A 99 -16.19 -2.89 19.80
N GLN A 100 -15.57 -3.38 20.86
CA GLN A 100 -14.50 -4.37 20.78
C GLN A 100 -14.99 -5.62 20.02
N ASP A 101 -14.11 -6.22 19.22
CA ASP A 101 -14.34 -7.45 18.44
C ASP A 101 -15.15 -7.30 17.14
N VAL A 102 -15.30 -6.07 16.63
CA VAL A 102 -15.80 -5.86 15.26
C VAL A 102 -14.76 -6.23 14.21
N VAL A 103 -15.24 -6.74 13.06
CA VAL A 103 -14.40 -6.95 11.88
C VAL A 103 -13.89 -5.59 11.40
N PRO A 104 -12.59 -5.43 11.13
CA PRO A 104 -12.05 -4.20 10.56
C PRO A 104 -12.70 -3.80 9.24
N ALA A 105 -12.70 -2.50 8.95
CA ALA A 105 -13.20 -1.87 7.71
C ALA A 105 -14.73 -1.95 7.46
N VAL A 106 -15.50 -2.82 8.12
CA VAL A 106 -16.92 -3.05 7.79
C VAL A 106 -17.89 -1.97 8.29
N HIS A 107 -17.50 -1.15 9.26
CA HIS A 107 -18.34 -0.09 9.86
C HIS A 107 -17.92 1.32 9.43
N GLU A 108 -16.88 1.46 8.60
CA GLU A 108 -16.23 2.76 8.43
C GLU A 108 -17.09 3.79 7.70
N ALA A 109 -17.98 3.35 6.80
CA ALA A 109 -18.86 4.26 6.08
C ALA A 109 -19.95 4.81 7.03
N GLU A 110 -20.63 3.92 7.76
CA GLU A 110 -21.65 4.27 8.75
C GLU A 110 -21.08 5.18 9.84
N ASP A 111 -19.99 4.75 10.49
CA ASP A 111 -19.38 5.49 11.59
C ASP A 111 -18.74 6.80 11.10
N GLY A 112 -18.16 6.80 9.91
CA GLY A 112 -17.57 8.00 9.30
C GLY A 112 -18.62 9.08 9.05
N LEU A 113 -19.73 8.71 8.40
CA LEU A 113 -20.82 9.64 8.10
C LEU A 113 -21.52 10.12 9.37
N ALA A 114 -21.75 9.24 10.34
CA ALA A 114 -22.32 9.63 11.63
C ALA A 114 -21.38 10.56 12.43
N THR A 115 -20.06 10.31 12.40
CA THR A 115 -19.06 11.22 12.98
C THR A 115 -19.13 12.60 12.33
N VAL A 116 -19.26 12.67 11.00
CA VAL A 116 -19.40 13.95 10.27
C VAL A 116 -20.71 14.65 10.66
N ALA A 117 -21.83 13.94 10.71
CA ALA A 117 -23.11 14.52 11.12
C ALA A 117 -23.02 15.13 12.53
N TRP A 118 -22.50 14.38 13.50
CA TRP A 118 -22.30 14.86 14.86
C TRP A 118 -21.34 16.06 14.93
N MET A 119 -20.23 16.01 14.19
CA MET A 119 -19.23 17.08 14.14
C MET A 119 -19.84 18.41 13.67
N ARG A 120 -20.76 18.37 12.69
CA ARG A 120 -21.38 19.58 12.11
C ARG A 120 -22.31 20.31 13.07
N GLU A 121 -22.80 19.63 14.11
CA GLU A 121 -23.66 20.20 15.15
C GLU A 121 -22.86 20.91 16.27
N GLN A 122 -21.53 20.75 16.28
CA GLN A 122 -20.71 21.26 17.36
C GLN A 122 -20.45 22.77 17.21
N PRO A 123 -20.44 23.54 18.31
CA PRO A 123 -20.25 25.00 18.26
C PRO A 123 -18.87 25.41 17.76
N TRP A 124 -17.91 24.49 17.81
CA TRP A 124 -16.54 24.71 17.34
C TRP A 124 -16.35 24.34 15.88
N TYR A 125 -17.34 23.76 15.19
CA TYR A 125 -17.22 23.42 13.79
C TYR A 125 -17.09 24.68 12.93
N THR A 126 -16.12 24.70 12.01
CA THR A 126 -15.78 25.90 11.23
C THR A 126 -16.69 26.14 10.02
N GLY A 127 -17.69 25.26 9.81
CA GLY A 127 -18.61 25.31 8.66
C GLY A 127 -18.11 24.56 7.42
N SER A 128 -16.86 24.09 7.41
CA SER A 128 -16.32 23.19 6.39
C SER A 128 -15.19 22.33 6.95
N PHE A 129 -14.88 21.21 6.29
CA PHE A 129 -13.78 20.36 6.73
C PHE A 129 -13.01 19.68 5.59
N ALA A 130 -11.86 19.13 5.94
CA ALA A 130 -11.10 18.19 5.11
C ALA A 130 -10.76 16.93 5.89
N THR A 131 -10.33 15.88 5.20
CA THR A 131 -9.83 14.66 5.84
C THR A 131 -8.38 14.37 5.50
N TYR A 132 -7.66 13.77 6.45
CA TYR A 132 -6.23 13.47 6.29
C TYR A 132 -5.87 12.12 6.90
N GLY A 133 -4.98 11.41 6.22
CA GLY A 133 -4.28 10.26 6.78
C GLY A 133 -3.87 9.26 5.71
N GLY A 134 -3.13 8.25 6.14
CA GLY A 134 -2.73 7.17 5.26
C GLY A 134 -2.96 5.77 5.77
N SER A 135 -2.72 4.79 4.91
CA SER A 135 -3.04 3.38 5.17
C SER A 135 -4.51 3.22 5.59
N TYR A 136 -4.80 2.63 6.75
CA TYR A 136 -6.17 2.51 7.26
C TYR A 136 -6.88 3.88 7.41
N LEU A 137 -6.16 4.95 7.81
CA LEU A 137 -6.76 6.30 7.86
C LEU A 137 -7.12 6.82 6.46
N GLY A 138 -6.51 6.28 5.40
CA GLY A 138 -6.92 6.55 4.02
C GLY A 138 -8.21 5.81 3.67
N HIS A 139 -8.34 4.55 4.10
CA HIS A 139 -9.58 3.77 3.93
C HIS A 139 -10.79 4.45 4.59
N THR A 140 -10.64 5.01 5.81
CA THR A 140 -11.73 5.73 6.50
C THR A 140 -12.19 6.98 5.75
N GLN A 141 -11.34 7.58 4.91
CA GLN A 141 -11.70 8.71 4.06
C GLN A 141 -12.52 8.25 2.86
N TRP A 142 -12.15 7.15 2.22
CA TRP A 142 -12.96 6.53 1.17
C TRP A 142 -14.35 6.16 1.70
N ALA A 143 -14.41 5.64 2.92
CA ALA A 143 -15.67 5.29 3.56
C ALA A 143 -16.61 6.50 3.74
N ILE A 144 -16.09 7.67 4.14
CA ILE A 144 -16.86 8.93 4.18
C ILE A 144 -17.28 9.36 2.77
N LEU A 145 -16.41 9.21 1.77
CA LEU A 145 -16.69 9.58 0.38
C LEU A 145 -17.67 8.64 -0.34
N THR A 146 -18.16 7.57 0.30
CA THR A 146 -19.30 6.80 -0.23
C THR A 146 -20.61 7.59 -0.23
N ASP A 147 -20.71 8.63 0.60
CA ASP A 147 -21.75 9.64 0.55
C ASP A 147 -21.14 11.03 0.85
N PRO A 148 -20.47 11.65 -0.15
CA PRO A 148 -19.63 12.83 0.07
C PRO A 148 -20.39 13.98 0.75
N PRO A 149 -19.97 14.41 1.95
CA PRO A 149 -20.61 15.53 2.63
C PRO A 149 -20.43 16.84 1.84
N PRO A 150 -21.48 17.69 1.70
CA PRO A 150 -21.44 18.87 0.84
C PRO A 150 -20.47 19.97 1.33
N ASP A 151 -20.13 19.96 2.62
CA ASP A 151 -19.19 20.87 3.26
C ASP A 151 -17.77 20.30 3.41
N MET A 152 -17.51 19.10 2.87
CA MET A 152 -16.17 18.56 2.72
C MET A 152 -15.45 19.25 1.55
N LYS A 153 -14.25 19.81 1.80
CA LYS A 153 -13.51 20.63 0.83
C LYS A 153 -12.32 19.95 0.20
N ALA A 154 -11.73 18.97 0.88
CA ALA A 154 -10.52 18.30 0.41
C ALA A 154 -10.29 16.97 1.14
N ALA A 155 -9.56 16.05 0.52
CA ALA A 155 -9.01 14.86 1.16
C ALA A 155 -7.52 14.68 0.82
N ILE A 156 -6.75 14.18 1.78
CA ILE A 156 -5.37 13.73 1.57
C ILE A 156 -5.31 12.26 1.98
N ILE A 157 -5.18 11.39 0.98
CA ILE A 157 -5.28 9.94 1.11
C ILE A 157 -3.94 9.33 0.72
N SER A 158 -3.06 9.12 1.70
CA SER A 158 -1.73 8.53 1.49
C SER A 158 -1.79 7.01 1.60
N THR A 159 -1.44 6.25 0.57
CA THR A 159 -1.39 4.77 0.65
C THR A 159 -2.67 4.10 1.17
N GLY A 160 -3.81 4.77 0.98
CA GLY A 160 -5.12 4.36 1.50
C GLY A 160 -5.87 3.46 0.54
N PRO A 161 -6.09 2.17 0.87
CA PRO A 161 -6.84 1.27 0.02
C PRO A 161 -8.33 1.60 0.02
N VAL A 162 -8.95 1.61 -1.15
CA VAL A 162 -10.40 1.81 -1.31
C VAL A 162 -11.19 0.53 -1.02
N ASP A 163 -10.60 -0.64 -1.28
CA ASP A 163 -11.22 -1.95 -1.07
C ASP A 163 -10.30 -2.79 -0.17
N PHE A 164 -10.77 -3.09 1.04
CA PHE A 164 -9.99 -3.83 2.03
C PHE A 164 -9.86 -5.33 1.69
N GLY A 165 -10.85 -5.89 0.99
CA GLY A 165 -10.84 -7.28 0.53
C GLY A 165 -9.82 -7.47 -0.58
N ALA A 166 -9.85 -6.61 -1.61
CA ALA A 166 -8.82 -6.62 -2.65
C ALA A 166 -7.42 -6.30 -2.11
N PHE A 167 -7.31 -5.46 -1.08
CA PHE A 167 -6.02 -5.20 -0.41
C PHE A 167 -5.48 -6.45 0.31
N THR A 168 -6.37 -7.30 0.83
CA THR A 168 -6.01 -8.51 1.56
C THR A 168 -5.74 -9.70 0.62
N TRP A 169 -6.60 -9.90 -0.39
CA TRP A 169 -6.69 -11.12 -1.20
C TRP A 169 -6.65 -10.87 -2.72
N GLY A 170 -6.44 -9.64 -3.20
CA GLY A 170 -6.59 -9.27 -4.61
C GLY A 170 -5.63 -9.96 -5.58
N THR A 171 -4.53 -10.56 -5.09
CA THR A 171 -3.64 -11.40 -5.90
C THR A 171 -4.09 -12.86 -5.96
N GLY A 172 -5.15 -13.23 -5.23
CA GLY A 172 -5.62 -14.59 -4.97
C GLY A 172 -4.86 -15.29 -3.82
N ALA A 173 -3.80 -14.69 -3.28
CA ALA A 173 -3.13 -15.14 -2.07
C ALA A 173 -3.12 -14.02 -1.03
N MET A 174 -3.32 -14.37 0.25
CA MET A 174 -3.37 -13.37 1.30
C MET A 174 -2.01 -12.70 1.49
N GLU A 175 -1.98 -11.38 1.55
CA GLU A 175 -0.80 -10.66 2.03
C GLU A 175 -0.60 -10.88 3.54
N THR A 176 0.52 -11.47 3.94
CA THR A 176 0.71 -11.89 5.35
C THR A 176 0.93 -10.72 6.30
N HIS A 177 1.14 -9.51 5.77
CA HIS A 177 1.24 -8.30 6.57
C HIS A 177 -0.06 -8.07 7.37
N MET A 178 -1.20 -8.64 6.95
CA MET A 178 -2.45 -8.62 7.70
C MET A 178 -2.35 -9.34 9.05
N ILE A 179 -1.54 -10.40 9.16
CA ILE A 179 -1.23 -11.08 10.43
C ILE A 179 -0.34 -10.18 11.31
N ALA A 180 0.63 -9.50 10.71
CA ALA A 180 1.47 -8.54 11.42
C ALA A 180 0.68 -7.34 11.95
N TRP A 181 -0.26 -6.84 11.15
CA TRP A 181 -1.19 -5.79 11.52
C TRP A 181 -2.14 -6.25 12.65
N ALA A 182 -2.72 -7.44 12.55
CA ALA A 182 -3.56 -8.01 13.61
C ALA A 182 -2.78 -8.18 14.94
N THR A 183 -1.52 -8.63 14.86
CA THR A 183 -0.61 -8.75 16.01
C THR A 183 -0.36 -7.39 16.67
N LEU A 184 -0.20 -6.33 15.87
CA LEU A 184 -0.04 -4.96 16.35
C LEU A 184 -1.32 -4.46 17.03
N MET A 185 -2.46 -4.65 16.38
CA MET A 185 -3.77 -4.22 16.88
C MET A 185 -4.18 -4.91 18.18
N THR A 186 -3.73 -6.14 18.40
CA THR A 186 -4.03 -6.92 19.60
C THR A 186 -2.95 -6.81 20.68
N ALA A 187 -1.86 -6.09 20.42
CA ALA A 187 -0.79 -5.89 21.40
C ALA A 187 -1.29 -5.27 22.73
N PRO A 188 -2.17 -4.24 22.73
CA PRO A 188 -2.71 -3.69 23.97
C PRO A 188 -3.51 -4.71 24.80
N LYS A 189 -4.32 -5.57 24.15
CA LYS A 189 -5.04 -6.68 24.81
C LYS A 189 -4.10 -7.70 25.48
N ARG A 190 -2.84 -7.72 25.07
CA ARG A 190 -1.76 -8.54 25.66
C ARG A 190 -0.87 -7.76 26.64
N GLY A 191 -1.25 -6.53 27.01
CA GLY A 191 -0.48 -5.66 27.91
C GLY A 191 0.77 -5.05 27.26
N ILE A 192 0.86 -5.06 25.93
CA ILE A 192 2.01 -4.54 25.18
C ILE A 192 1.62 -3.20 24.57
N THR A 193 2.41 -2.16 24.85
CA THR A 193 2.31 -0.88 24.12
C THR A 193 3.29 -0.93 22.94
N PRO A 194 2.82 -1.08 21.70
CA PRO A 194 3.71 -1.27 20.57
C PRO A 194 4.43 0.04 20.20
N GLY A 195 5.73 0.10 20.48
CA GLY A 195 6.62 1.16 20.00
C GLY A 195 7.42 0.76 18.77
N LEU A 196 8.24 1.67 18.24
CA LEU A 196 9.11 1.41 17.09
C LEU A 196 10.02 0.17 17.27
N PRO A 197 10.62 -0.10 18.45
CA PRO A 197 11.40 -1.33 18.66
C PRO A 197 10.56 -2.61 18.56
N TYR A 198 9.28 -2.56 18.93
CA TYR A 198 8.35 -3.70 18.80
C TYR A 198 8.07 -3.96 17.32
N ILE A 199 7.68 -2.93 16.57
CA ILE A 199 7.42 -3.01 15.12
C ILE A 199 8.65 -3.53 14.37
N ARG A 200 9.86 -3.08 14.74
CA ARG A 200 11.13 -3.56 14.16
C ARG A 200 11.37 -5.06 14.30
N LYS A 201 10.85 -5.66 15.36
CA LYS A 201 11.04 -7.08 15.66
C LYS A 201 9.93 -7.96 15.06
N LEU A 202 8.82 -7.37 14.61
CA LEU A 202 7.67 -8.12 14.10
C LEU A 202 8.05 -9.14 13.02
N PRO A 203 8.87 -8.82 12.00
CA PRO A 203 9.25 -9.79 10.98
C PRO A 203 9.92 -11.03 11.57
N GLN A 204 10.84 -10.87 12.53
CA GLN A 204 11.51 -12.02 13.15
C GLN A 204 10.58 -12.78 14.09
N THR A 205 9.71 -12.10 14.84
CA THR A 205 8.81 -12.75 15.79
C THR A 205 7.66 -13.49 15.13
N LEU A 206 7.29 -13.12 13.90
CA LEU A 206 6.20 -13.75 13.15
C LEU A 206 6.70 -14.83 12.19
N GLN A 207 8.01 -14.94 11.96
CA GLN A 207 8.55 -15.99 11.11
C GLN A 207 8.08 -17.41 11.51
N PRO A 208 8.08 -17.81 12.81
CA PRO A 208 7.54 -19.11 13.22
C PRO A 208 6.04 -19.27 12.96
N VAL A 209 5.27 -18.18 12.96
CA VAL A 209 3.84 -18.19 12.62
C VAL A 209 3.68 -18.49 11.14
N TYR A 210 4.43 -17.79 10.28
CA TYR A 210 4.39 -18.00 8.84
C TYR A 210 4.87 -19.40 8.43
N ASP A 211 5.75 -19.99 9.24
CA ASP A 211 6.26 -21.37 9.07
C ASP A 211 5.35 -22.47 9.60
N SER A 212 4.29 -22.11 10.33
CA SER A 212 3.33 -23.09 10.87
C SER A 212 2.34 -23.58 9.81
N LEU A 213 2.04 -24.87 9.89
CA LEU A 213 0.98 -25.55 9.15
C LEU A 213 0.32 -26.57 10.10
N PRO A 214 -0.97 -26.41 10.44
CA PRO A 214 -1.88 -25.33 10.07
C PRO A 214 -1.45 -23.93 10.52
N LEU A 215 -1.71 -22.91 9.70
CA LEU A 215 -1.35 -21.51 10.00
C LEU A 215 -2.03 -21.00 11.27
N MET A 216 -3.30 -21.36 11.47
CA MET A 216 -4.06 -20.92 12.65
C MET A 216 -3.49 -21.43 13.96
N ASP A 217 -2.82 -22.59 13.97
CA ASP A 217 -2.19 -23.12 15.18
C ASP A 217 -0.99 -22.24 15.58
N GLY A 218 -0.15 -21.84 14.63
CA GLY A 218 0.94 -20.89 14.92
C GLY A 218 0.45 -19.50 15.32
N ILE A 219 -0.69 -19.04 14.77
CA ILE A 219 -1.32 -17.78 15.20
C ILE A 219 -1.78 -17.86 16.65
N LYS A 220 -2.49 -18.94 17.01
CA LYS A 220 -3.00 -19.20 18.37
C LYS A 220 -1.86 -19.28 19.38
N ASP A 221 -0.80 -20.00 19.04
CA ASP A 221 0.41 -20.10 19.87
C ASP A 221 1.07 -18.73 20.07
N HIS A 222 1.26 -17.97 18.99
CA HIS A 222 1.91 -16.65 19.05
C HIS A 222 1.09 -15.62 19.84
N LEU A 223 -0.23 -15.62 19.66
CA LEU A 223 -1.14 -14.70 20.32
C LEU A 223 -1.62 -15.21 21.69
N GLN A 224 -1.18 -16.40 22.11
CA GLN A 224 -1.54 -17.03 23.39
C GLN A 224 -3.06 -17.24 23.54
N ASN A 225 -3.73 -17.67 22.47
CA ASN A 225 -5.19 -17.82 22.39
C ASN A 225 -5.96 -16.51 22.66
N LYS A 226 -5.37 -15.36 22.29
CA LYS A 226 -5.97 -14.02 22.39
C LYS A 226 -6.11 -13.35 21.03
N GLU A 227 -6.07 -14.14 19.96
CA GLU A 227 -6.43 -13.68 18.63
C GLU A 227 -7.86 -13.15 18.61
N PRO A 228 -8.13 -12.09 17.85
CA PRO A 228 -9.48 -11.58 17.71
C PRO A 228 -10.26 -12.52 16.77
N PRO A 229 -11.57 -12.78 17.04
CA PRO A 229 -12.35 -13.73 16.24
C PRO A 229 -12.37 -13.42 14.74
N TRP A 230 -12.35 -12.13 14.37
CA TRP A 230 -12.33 -11.69 12.97
C TRP A 230 -11.07 -12.10 12.20
N LEU A 231 -9.96 -12.42 12.87
CA LEU A 231 -8.71 -12.79 12.19
C LEU A 231 -8.85 -14.13 11.46
N GLU A 232 -9.46 -15.11 12.11
CA GLU A 232 -9.72 -16.41 11.51
C GLU A 232 -10.67 -16.29 10.31
N GLU A 233 -11.71 -15.47 10.44
CA GLU A 233 -12.66 -15.20 9.36
C GLU A 233 -11.96 -14.53 8.17
N LEU A 234 -11.14 -13.50 8.42
CA LEU A 234 -10.37 -12.80 7.39
C LEU A 234 -9.43 -13.72 6.61
N ILE A 235 -8.77 -14.67 7.30
CA ILE A 235 -7.85 -15.64 6.68
C ILE A 235 -8.62 -16.75 5.94
N SER A 236 -9.83 -17.06 6.38
CA SER A 236 -10.63 -18.14 5.78
C SER A 236 -11.41 -17.68 4.53
N GLN A 237 -11.66 -16.37 4.38
CA GLN A 237 -12.49 -15.79 3.32
C GLN A 237 -11.65 -15.26 2.13
N SER A 238 -11.09 -16.16 1.33
CA SER A 238 -10.25 -15.77 0.18
C SER A 238 -11.01 -15.23 -1.04
N ASP A 239 -12.32 -15.48 -1.12
CA ASP A 239 -13.16 -14.95 -2.20
C ASP A 239 -13.67 -13.54 -1.85
N THR A 240 -13.08 -12.54 -2.50
CA THR A 240 -13.41 -11.11 -2.31
C THR A 240 -14.78 -10.72 -2.84
N SER A 241 -15.46 -11.58 -3.60
CA SER A 241 -16.82 -11.32 -4.11
C SER A 241 -17.93 -11.65 -3.09
N THR A 242 -17.58 -12.28 -1.97
CA THR A 242 -18.55 -12.68 -0.94
C THR A 242 -19.17 -11.47 -0.22
N PRO A 243 -20.39 -11.60 0.34
CA PRO A 243 -21.01 -10.53 1.13
C PRO A 243 -20.17 -10.06 2.32
N PHE A 244 -19.26 -10.89 2.83
CA PHE A 244 -18.32 -10.54 3.89
C PHE A 244 -17.49 -9.29 3.53
N TRP A 245 -16.96 -9.23 2.30
CA TRP A 245 -16.10 -8.14 1.85
C TRP A 245 -16.86 -6.91 1.35
N SER A 246 -18.13 -7.07 0.96
CA SER A 246 -18.93 -5.98 0.36
C SER A 246 -18.99 -4.70 1.19
N ARG A 247 -18.97 -4.81 2.53
CA ARG A 247 -19.00 -3.67 3.44
C ARG A 247 -17.65 -2.97 3.61
N ALA A 248 -16.58 -3.65 3.24
CA ALA A 248 -15.21 -3.15 3.27
C ALA A 248 -14.72 -2.69 1.87
N ASP A 249 -15.57 -2.80 0.84
CA ASP A 249 -15.37 -2.19 -0.47
C ASP A 249 -16.00 -0.79 -0.50
N GLN A 250 -15.16 0.23 -0.59
CA GLN A 250 -15.59 1.64 -0.69
C GLN A 250 -15.45 2.17 -2.12
N SER A 251 -15.33 1.32 -3.15
CA SER A 251 -15.05 1.72 -4.54
C SER A 251 -16.11 2.66 -5.13
N VAL A 252 -17.34 2.64 -4.61
CA VAL A 252 -18.39 3.62 -4.95
C VAL A 252 -17.96 5.07 -4.67
N ALA A 253 -17.05 5.28 -3.71
CA ALA A 253 -16.50 6.59 -3.40
C ALA A 253 -15.75 7.22 -4.58
N LEU A 254 -15.07 6.40 -5.40
CA LEU A 254 -14.34 6.89 -6.58
C LEU A 254 -15.27 7.47 -7.65
N GLN A 255 -16.52 6.99 -7.69
CA GLN A 255 -17.55 7.47 -8.62
C GLN A 255 -18.20 8.77 -8.12
N LYS A 256 -18.40 8.86 -6.80
CA LYS A 256 -19.14 9.96 -6.16
C LYS A 256 -18.26 11.15 -5.79
N ALA A 257 -16.97 10.96 -5.51
CA ALA A 257 -16.10 12.03 -5.08
C ALA A 257 -15.96 13.12 -6.15
N LYS A 258 -16.27 14.37 -5.79
CA LYS A 258 -16.11 15.56 -6.65
C LYS A 258 -15.27 16.67 -6.01
N ILE A 259 -14.65 16.38 -4.87
CA ILE A 259 -13.75 17.29 -4.16
C ILE A 259 -12.30 17.10 -4.62
N PRO A 260 -11.41 18.08 -4.39
CA PRO A 260 -9.97 17.90 -4.50
C PRO A 260 -9.44 16.75 -3.62
N ILE A 261 -8.76 15.78 -4.23
CA ILE A 261 -8.14 14.64 -3.54
C ILE A 261 -6.66 14.57 -3.89
N LEU A 262 -5.79 14.65 -2.88
CA LEU A 262 -4.37 14.37 -3.01
C LEU A 262 -4.07 12.94 -2.56
N GLN A 263 -3.64 12.10 -3.50
CA GLN A 263 -3.13 10.78 -3.24
C GLN A 263 -1.60 10.81 -3.21
N SER A 264 -0.99 10.15 -2.22
CA SER A 264 0.46 9.95 -2.18
C SER A 264 0.82 8.50 -1.89
N THR A 265 1.85 7.99 -2.56
CA THR A 265 2.36 6.62 -2.40
C THR A 265 3.83 6.56 -2.84
N GLY A 266 4.42 5.38 -2.94
CA GLY A 266 5.79 5.18 -3.40
C GLY A 266 5.95 3.97 -4.31
N TRP A 267 7.02 3.94 -5.10
CA TRP A 267 7.33 2.83 -6.01
C TRP A 267 7.53 1.48 -5.32
N ASN A 268 7.75 1.51 -4.01
CA ASN A 268 7.94 0.34 -3.17
C ASN A 268 6.85 0.25 -2.08
N ASP A 269 5.63 0.65 -2.42
CA ASP A 269 4.44 0.42 -1.61
C ASP A 269 3.66 -0.77 -2.20
N SER A 270 3.27 -1.75 -1.37
CA SER A 270 2.49 -2.89 -1.84
C SER A 270 1.09 -2.48 -2.30
N VAL A 271 0.56 -1.34 -1.83
CA VAL A 271 -0.76 -0.82 -2.22
C VAL A 271 -0.73 -0.05 -3.54
N LEU A 272 0.46 0.22 -4.11
CA LEU A 272 0.64 1.05 -5.30
C LEU A 272 -0.31 0.67 -6.47
N PRO A 273 -0.51 -0.61 -6.84
CA PRO A 273 -1.44 -0.96 -7.93
C PRO A 273 -2.85 -0.43 -7.70
N MET A 274 -3.34 -0.50 -6.45
CA MET A 274 -4.66 -0.03 -6.09
C MET A 274 -4.73 1.50 -6.11
N ILE A 275 -3.70 2.20 -5.62
CA ILE A 275 -3.65 3.67 -5.63
C ILE A 275 -3.68 4.21 -7.07
N LEU A 276 -2.96 3.55 -7.98
CA LEU A 276 -2.94 3.91 -9.40
C LEU A 276 -4.30 3.69 -10.07
N ASN A 277 -4.97 2.58 -9.76
CA ASN A 277 -6.34 2.32 -10.22
C ASN A 277 -7.32 3.37 -9.69
N GLN A 278 -7.28 3.66 -8.38
CA GLN A 278 -8.08 4.71 -7.75
C GLN A 278 -7.89 6.05 -8.46
N HIS A 279 -6.64 6.43 -8.74
CA HIS A 279 -6.35 7.69 -9.42
C HIS A 279 -6.94 7.73 -10.84
N SER A 280 -6.77 6.67 -11.62
CA SER A 280 -7.34 6.57 -12.97
C SER A 280 -8.86 6.77 -12.94
N VAL A 281 -9.56 6.06 -12.06
CA VAL A 281 -11.02 6.16 -11.94
C VAL A 281 -11.45 7.55 -11.50
N LEU A 282 -10.76 8.20 -10.55
CA LEU A 282 -11.09 9.57 -10.15
C LEU A 282 -10.97 10.55 -11.31
N VAL A 283 -9.90 10.44 -12.10
CA VAL A 283 -9.67 11.28 -13.28
C VAL A 283 -10.74 11.04 -14.34
N GLU A 284 -11.07 9.78 -14.63
CA GLU A 284 -12.15 9.39 -15.56
C GLU A 284 -13.52 9.94 -15.12
N GLN A 285 -13.76 10.01 -13.81
CA GLN A 285 -14.99 10.55 -13.22
C GLN A 285 -14.97 12.08 -13.07
N GLY A 286 -13.91 12.75 -13.53
CA GLY A 286 -13.78 14.20 -13.51
C GLY A 286 -13.54 14.80 -12.13
N ALA A 287 -13.08 14.01 -11.15
CA ALA A 287 -12.69 14.54 -9.85
C ALA A 287 -11.35 15.31 -9.95
N PRO A 288 -11.14 16.39 -9.19
CA PRO A 288 -9.83 17.05 -9.10
C PRO A 288 -8.81 16.18 -8.33
N ALA A 289 -8.25 15.19 -9.00
CA ALA A 289 -7.33 14.21 -8.43
C ALA A 289 -5.86 14.60 -8.63
N PHE A 290 -5.09 14.55 -7.56
CA PHE A 290 -3.65 14.79 -7.52
C PHE A 290 -2.93 13.53 -7.07
N LEU A 291 -1.79 13.22 -7.69
CA LEU A 291 -0.99 12.03 -7.41
C LEU A 291 0.47 12.40 -7.19
N THR A 292 1.05 11.93 -6.08
CA THR A 292 2.49 12.06 -5.78
C THR A 292 3.08 10.67 -5.53
N ILE A 293 4.07 10.27 -6.34
CA ILE A 293 4.77 8.98 -6.19
C ILE A 293 6.26 9.23 -6.01
N GLY A 294 6.79 8.87 -4.84
CA GLY A 294 8.23 9.00 -4.55
C GLY A 294 8.98 7.67 -4.55
N PRO A 295 10.30 7.70 -4.33
CA PRO A 295 11.14 6.50 -4.17
C PRO A 295 10.98 5.93 -2.75
N TRP A 296 9.74 5.86 -2.29
CA TRP A 296 9.39 5.52 -0.92
C TRP A 296 8.69 4.17 -0.88
N SER A 297 8.57 3.71 0.34
CA SER A 297 7.75 2.59 0.76
C SER A 297 6.52 3.07 1.53
N HIS A 298 5.77 2.14 2.12
CA HIS A 298 4.42 2.39 2.66
C HIS A 298 4.38 3.51 3.73
N LEU A 299 5.20 3.42 4.78
CA LEU A 299 5.38 4.45 5.81
C LEU A 299 6.26 5.61 5.33
N GLY A 300 7.20 5.35 4.42
CA GLY A 300 8.07 6.37 3.83
C GLY A 300 7.30 7.46 3.09
N SER A 301 6.19 7.09 2.44
CA SER A 301 5.31 7.99 1.69
C SER A 301 4.47 8.94 2.57
N GLN A 302 4.50 8.77 3.89
CA GLN A 302 3.73 9.54 4.87
C GLN A 302 4.62 10.51 5.66
N ARG A 303 5.76 10.92 5.10
CA ARG A 303 6.79 11.72 5.78
C ARG A 303 7.39 12.79 4.85
N GLY A 304 8.06 13.77 5.47
CA GLY A 304 8.89 14.74 4.78
C GLY A 304 8.13 15.48 3.67
N PRO A 305 8.51 15.34 2.39
CA PRO A 305 7.88 16.07 1.28
C PRO A 305 6.35 15.96 1.22
N THR A 306 5.76 14.81 1.55
CA THR A 306 4.30 14.63 1.48
C THR A 306 3.56 15.38 2.59
N LEU A 307 4.20 15.57 3.76
CA LEU A 307 3.64 16.41 4.84
C LEU A 307 3.62 17.88 4.46
N ILE A 308 4.66 18.34 3.74
CA ILE A 308 4.77 19.72 3.26
C ILE A 308 3.72 19.97 2.17
N GLU A 309 3.62 19.06 1.19
CA GLU A 309 2.60 19.14 0.13
C GLU A 309 1.19 19.12 0.72
N GLY A 310 0.92 18.23 1.68
CA GLY A 310 -0.38 18.13 2.32
C GLY A 310 -0.79 19.40 3.07
N LEU A 311 0.15 20.05 3.76
CA LEU A 311 -0.13 21.34 4.41
C LEU A 311 -0.45 22.43 3.38
N GLN A 312 0.31 22.52 2.29
CA GLN A 312 0.04 23.47 1.21
C GLN A 312 -1.31 23.19 0.52
N PHE A 313 -1.67 21.92 0.38
CA PHE A 313 -2.95 21.49 -0.17
C PHE A 313 -4.13 21.96 0.68
N PHE A 314 -4.07 21.80 1.99
CA PHE A 314 -5.10 22.33 2.89
C PHE A 314 -5.06 23.85 3.05
N ASP A 315 -3.90 24.49 2.94
CA ASP A 315 -3.83 25.94 2.91
C ASP A 315 -4.65 26.49 1.74
N TYR A 316 -4.52 25.89 0.56
CA TYR A 316 -5.27 26.31 -0.61
C TYR A 316 -6.74 25.89 -0.59
N TYR A 317 -7.04 24.59 -0.46
CA TYR A 317 -8.40 24.07 -0.69
C TYR A 317 -9.34 24.17 0.52
N LEU A 318 -8.81 24.10 1.75
CA LEU A 318 -9.63 24.22 2.96
C LEU A 318 -9.62 25.65 3.47
N ALA A 319 -8.45 26.26 3.63
CA ALA A 319 -8.30 27.58 4.24
C ALA A 319 -8.43 28.75 3.23
N GLY A 320 -8.52 28.46 1.92
CA GLY A 320 -8.69 29.49 0.89
C GLY A 320 -7.53 30.48 0.80
N ARG A 321 -6.30 30.05 1.12
CA ARG A 321 -5.13 30.93 1.21
C ARG A 321 -3.91 30.38 0.47
N GLY A 322 -2.97 31.28 0.16
CA GLY A 322 -1.76 30.92 -0.56
C GLY A 322 -2.02 30.68 -2.05
N THR A 323 -1.08 30.00 -2.71
CA THR A 323 -1.17 29.64 -4.12
C THR A 323 -1.51 28.16 -4.26
N ALA A 324 -2.07 27.77 -5.40
CA ALA A 324 -2.27 26.36 -5.71
C ALA A 324 -0.94 25.59 -5.52
N PRO A 325 -0.94 24.44 -4.82
CA PRO A 325 0.30 23.75 -4.43
C PRO A 325 1.13 23.30 -5.65
N ARG A 326 0.47 23.01 -6.78
CA ARG A 326 1.12 22.73 -8.07
C ARG A 326 0.16 22.91 -9.24
N ALA A 327 0.73 23.21 -10.41
CA ALA A 327 -0.01 23.28 -11.67
C ALA A 327 -0.30 21.88 -12.26
N SER A 328 0.59 20.91 -12.02
CA SER A 328 0.49 19.56 -12.58
C SER A 328 -0.19 18.58 -11.61
N PRO A 329 -1.21 17.82 -12.04
CA PRO A 329 -1.93 16.88 -11.18
C PRO A 329 -1.09 15.65 -10.79
N CYS A 330 -0.05 15.30 -11.55
CA CYS A 330 0.84 14.17 -11.24
C CYS A 330 2.27 14.66 -10.95
N ARG A 331 2.90 14.13 -9.91
CA ARG A 331 4.31 14.34 -9.57
C ARG A 331 4.94 12.99 -9.25
N VAL A 332 5.96 12.60 -10.01
CA VAL A 332 6.56 11.28 -9.90
C VAL A 332 8.07 11.37 -9.79
N PHE A 333 8.68 10.50 -9.01
CA PHE A 333 10.13 10.38 -8.93
C PHE A 333 10.63 9.36 -9.96
N VAL A 334 11.41 9.79 -10.94
CA VAL A 334 11.99 8.90 -11.96
C VAL A 334 13.25 8.26 -11.38
N THR A 335 13.15 6.97 -11.06
CA THR A 335 14.26 6.15 -10.57
C THR A 335 15.29 5.88 -11.67
N GLY A 336 16.53 5.53 -11.31
CA GLY A 336 17.66 5.42 -12.26
C GLY A 336 18.30 6.77 -12.61
N LEU A 337 17.49 7.82 -12.79
CA LEU A 337 17.96 9.23 -12.86
C LEU A 337 17.94 9.95 -11.52
N ASN A 338 17.05 9.54 -10.62
CA ASN A 338 16.82 10.15 -9.31
C ASN A 338 16.34 11.61 -9.38
N GLU A 339 15.35 11.88 -10.23
CA GLU A 339 14.76 13.20 -10.42
C GLU A 339 13.25 13.23 -10.19
N TRP A 340 12.72 14.36 -9.70
CA TRP A 340 11.28 14.60 -9.65
C TRP A 340 10.78 15.15 -10.99
N ARG A 341 9.62 14.69 -11.43
CA ARG A 341 8.97 15.16 -12.65
C ARG A 341 7.49 15.43 -12.44
N ASP A 342 7.07 16.62 -12.86
CA ASP A 342 5.67 17.02 -12.91
C ASP A 342 5.05 16.60 -14.25
N LEU A 343 3.87 15.98 -14.20
CA LEU A 343 3.17 15.38 -15.34
C LEU A 343 1.69 15.81 -15.34
N THR A 344 1.12 15.92 -16.55
CA THR A 344 -0.30 16.26 -16.74
C THR A 344 -1.23 15.08 -16.50
N SER A 345 -0.73 13.85 -16.56
CA SER A 345 -1.48 12.62 -16.31
C SER A 345 -0.53 11.48 -15.93
N TRP A 346 -1.07 10.45 -15.29
CA TRP A 346 -0.38 9.17 -15.10
C TRP A 346 -1.25 8.01 -15.62
N PRO A 347 -0.67 7.04 -16.35
CA PRO A 347 0.67 7.11 -16.93
C PRO A 347 0.74 8.22 -17.99
N PRO A 348 1.91 8.81 -18.25
CA PRO A 348 2.08 9.66 -19.43
C PRO A 348 1.89 8.79 -20.69
N PRO A 349 1.37 9.34 -21.81
CA PRO A 349 1.30 8.60 -23.06
C PRO A 349 2.66 8.01 -23.43
N ALA A 350 2.70 6.70 -23.68
CA ALA A 350 3.91 6.04 -24.17
C ALA A 350 4.22 6.54 -25.59
N SER A 351 5.51 6.73 -25.89
CA SER A 351 5.95 7.11 -27.24
C SER A 351 6.07 5.89 -28.14
N SER A 352 6.43 4.73 -27.57
CA SER A 352 6.53 3.45 -28.26
C SER A 352 6.52 2.30 -27.24
N THR A 353 6.45 1.06 -27.70
CA THR A 353 6.77 -0.12 -26.87
C THR A 353 8.13 -0.68 -27.24
N ARG A 354 8.72 -1.47 -26.34
CA ARG A 354 9.93 -2.24 -26.61
C ARG A 354 9.78 -3.66 -26.10
N ASP A 355 9.93 -4.60 -27.03
CA ASP A 355 9.68 -6.01 -26.80
C ASP A 355 11.00 -6.74 -26.59
N PHE A 356 11.00 -7.65 -25.61
CA PHE A 356 12.07 -8.60 -25.35
C PHE A 356 11.49 -10.00 -25.23
N PHE A 357 11.93 -10.91 -26.08
CA PHE A 357 11.50 -12.29 -26.11
C PHE A 357 12.35 -13.13 -25.15
N LEU A 358 11.70 -14.04 -24.45
CA LEU A 358 12.37 -14.95 -23.53
C LEU A 358 12.92 -16.14 -24.32
N SER A 359 14.12 -16.56 -23.94
CA SER A 359 14.77 -17.80 -24.35
C SER A 359 15.61 -18.28 -23.16
N PRO A 360 16.09 -19.53 -23.10
CA PRO A 360 16.85 -20.01 -21.95
C PRO A 360 17.92 -19.01 -21.51
N ASN A 361 17.77 -18.49 -20.29
CA ASN A 361 18.62 -17.50 -19.64
C ASN A 361 18.78 -16.13 -20.32
N THR A 362 18.00 -15.82 -21.36
CA THR A 362 18.20 -14.63 -22.19
C THR A 362 16.90 -13.86 -22.49
N LEU A 363 17.04 -12.55 -22.65
CA LEU A 363 16.04 -11.63 -23.19
C LEU A 363 16.60 -11.01 -24.48
N SER A 364 16.00 -11.33 -25.61
CA SER A 364 16.46 -10.90 -26.95
C SER A 364 15.42 -10.02 -27.66
N LYS A 365 15.86 -9.19 -28.61
CA LYS A 365 14.96 -8.48 -29.52
C LYS A 365 14.37 -9.39 -30.61
N GLU A 366 14.99 -10.55 -30.81
CA GLU A 366 14.61 -11.54 -31.81
C GLU A 366 13.84 -12.68 -31.15
N GLN A 367 12.85 -13.24 -31.86
CA GLN A 367 12.06 -14.37 -31.37
C GLN A 367 12.87 -15.66 -31.35
N PRO A 368 12.56 -16.61 -30.43
CA PRO A 368 13.20 -17.92 -30.44
C PRO A 368 12.86 -18.69 -31.72
N GLU A 369 13.89 -19.13 -32.45
CA GLU A 369 13.68 -19.99 -33.62
C GLU A 369 13.52 -21.46 -33.28
N GLN A 370 14.25 -21.93 -32.26
CA GLN A 370 14.27 -23.33 -31.84
C GLN A 370 13.41 -23.53 -30.59
N ALA A 371 12.61 -24.59 -30.60
CA ALA A 371 11.80 -24.97 -29.45
C ALA A 371 12.70 -25.38 -28.27
N SER A 372 12.49 -24.75 -27.12
CA SER A 372 13.18 -25.05 -25.87
C SER A 372 12.30 -24.69 -24.67
N THR A 373 12.72 -25.06 -23.46
CA THR A 373 12.00 -24.76 -22.23
C THR A 373 12.93 -24.23 -21.14
N SER A 374 12.35 -23.54 -20.16
CA SER A 374 12.99 -23.28 -18.87
C SER A 374 12.06 -23.74 -17.77
N SER A 375 12.57 -24.54 -16.84
CA SER A 375 11.75 -25.13 -15.78
C SER A 375 12.37 -24.91 -14.41
N PHE A 376 11.51 -24.79 -13.40
CA PHE A 376 11.88 -24.69 -11.99
C PHE A 376 10.79 -25.34 -11.12
N THR A 377 11.14 -25.71 -9.90
CA THR A 377 10.20 -26.37 -8.97
C THR A 377 9.96 -25.48 -7.77
N PHE A 378 8.70 -25.14 -7.51
CA PHE A 378 8.29 -24.54 -6.25
C PHE A 378 7.97 -25.64 -5.23
N ASN A 379 8.59 -25.56 -4.06
CA ASN A 379 8.33 -26.48 -2.94
C ASN A 379 7.75 -25.69 -1.76
N PRO A 380 6.50 -25.92 -1.33
CA PRO A 380 5.92 -25.19 -0.21
C PRO A 380 6.69 -25.37 1.13
N ASN A 381 7.41 -26.47 1.30
CA ASN A 381 8.24 -26.71 2.50
C ASN A 381 9.59 -25.95 2.46
N ASP A 382 10.00 -25.45 1.30
CA ASP A 382 11.15 -24.57 1.09
C ASP A 382 10.71 -23.42 0.17
N ALA A 383 9.71 -22.67 0.63
CA ALA A 383 9.04 -21.68 -0.20
C ALA A 383 9.99 -20.53 -0.58
N THR A 384 9.90 -20.08 -1.83
CA THR A 384 10.70 -18.95 -2.33
C THR A 384 10.55 -17.72 -1.44
N PRO A 385 11.63 -17.16 -0.88
CA PRO A 385 11.57 -16.01 0.02
C PRO A 385 11.25 -14.71 -0.72
N PRO A 386 10.70 -13.67 -0.06
CA PRO A 386 10.26 -12.43 -0.71
C PRO A 386 11.44 -11.44 -0.82
N ILE A 387 12.63 -11.92 -1.17
CA ILE A 387 13.85 -11.12 -1.24
C ILE A 387 13.62 -9.95 -2.19
N GLY A 388 13.87 -8.72 -1.73
CA GLY A 388 13.69 -7.50 -2.51
C GLY A 388 12.23 -7.08 -2.77
N MET A 389 11.22 -7.76 -2.21
CA MET A 389 9.82 -7.30 -2.31
C MET A 389 9.51 -6.20 -1.30
N PRO A 390 8.69 -5.22 -1.68
CA PRO A 390 8.15 -4.27 -0.71
C PRO A 390 7.15 -4.93 0.24
N ARG A 391 7.24 -4.61 1.54
CA ARG A 391 6.24 -5.00 2.55
C ARG A 391 5.92 -3.80 3.45
N PRO A 392 4.66 -3.61 3.90
CA PRO A 392 4.27 -2.44 4.68
C PRO A 392 5.07 -2.17 5.96
N PHE A 393 5.62 -3.22 6.58
CA PHE A 393 6.38 -3.13 7.83
C PHE A 393 7.91 -3.19 7.64
N ASP A 394 8.41 -3.21 6.41
CA ASP A 394 9.86 -3.30 6.13
C ASP A 394 10.61 -1.98 6.33
N ASP A 395 9.89 -0.87 6.40
CA ASP A 395 10.38 0.53 6.43
C ASP A 395 11.24 0.91 7.64
N VAL A 396 11.40 -0.04 8.56
CA VAL A 396 12.20 0.11 9.76
C VAL A 396 13.57 -0.54 9.64
N GLN A 397 13.89 -1.12 8.47
CA GLN A 397 15.21 -1.54 8.02
C GLN A 397 15.48 -0.98 6.61
N PRO A 398 16.72 -0.56 6.28
CA PRO A 398 17.04 -0.11 4.93
C PRO A 398 16.96 -1.29 3.96
N THR A 399 15.85 -1.42 3.23
CA THR A 399 15.75 -2.37 2.13
C THR A 399 16.36 -1.72 0.89
N ASN A 400 17.40 -2.33 0.35
CA ASN A 400 18.09 -1.87 -0.86
C ASN A 400 17.46 -2.46 -2.14
N TYR A 401 16.25 -3.03 -2.02
CA TYR A 401 15.51 -3.80 -3.03
C TYR A 401 16.39 -4.74 -3.86
N ASN A 402 17.48 -5.22 -3.24
CA ASN A 402 18.47 -6.07 -3.87
C ASN A 402 17.92 -7.48 -3.92
N ASP A 403 17.84 -8.03 -5.12
CA ASP A 403 17.34 -9.38 -5.40
C ASP A 403 18.40 -10.26 -6.06
N THR A 404 19.68 -9.93 -5.86
CA THR A 404 20.81 -10.73 -6.35
C THR A 404 20.76 -12.16 -5.82
N GLU A 405 20.44 -12.34 -4.55
CA GLU A 405 20.32 -13.67 -3.92
C GLU A 405 19.12 -14.44 -4.47
N LEU A 406 17.99 -13.77 -4.74
CA LEU A 406 16.82 -14.41 -5.36
C LEU A 406 17.20 -15.01 -6.73
N ALA A 407 17.92 -14.24 -7.54
CA ALA A 407 18.35 -14.67 -8.87
C ALA A 407 19.36 -15.84 -8.87
N GLN A 408 19.89 -16.24 -7.71
CA GLN A 408 20.81 -17.37 -7.58
C GLN A 408 20.12 -18.65 -7.09
N ARG A 409 18.85 -18.60 -6.72
CA ARG A 409 18.11 -19.77 -6.24
C ARG A 409 17.79 -20.74 -7.39
N SER A 410 17.67 -22.02 -7.06
CA SER A 410 17.32 -23.07 -8.02
C SER A 410 15.82 -23.18 -8.30
N ASP A 411 14.98 -22.55 -7.48
CA ASP A 411 13.52 -22.52 -7.61
C ASP A 411 13.00 -21.31 -8.41
N VAL A 412 13.88 -20.64 -9.16
CA VAL A 412 13.52 -19.52 -10.04
C VAL A 412 14.12 -19.68 -11.45
N ALA A 413 13.45 -19.10 -12.44
CA ALA A 413 14.01 -18.90 -13.77
C ALA A 413 14.42 -17.44 -13.97
N VAL A 414 15.61 -17.20 -14.54
CA VAL A 414 16.19 -15.87 -14.72
C VAL A 414 16.53 -15.64 -16.18
N PHE A 415 16.15 -14.48 -16.72
CA PHE A 415 16.34 -14.08 -18.10
C PHE A 415 16.96 -12.69 -18.16
N ASP A 416 18.11 -12.54 -18.82
CA ASP A 416 18.85 -11.28 -18.90
C ASP A 416 19.00 -10.79 -20.33
N THR A 417 18.94 -9.47 -20.52
CA THR A 417 19.46 -8.85 -21.75
C THR A 417 20.98 -8.86 -21.74
N PRO A 418 21.64 -8.71 -22.91
CA PRO A 418 22.98 -8.13 -22.96
C PRO A 418 22.99 -6.73 -22.30
N PRO A 419 24.16 -6.20 -21.91
CA PRO A 419 24.29 -4.81 -21.48
C PRO A 419 23.67 -3.86 -22.52
N LEU A 420 22.85 -2.92 -22.05
CA LEU A 420 22.10 -2.01 -22.92
C LEU A 420 23.04 -1.07 -23.69
N GLU A 421 22.79 -0.93 -24.98
CA GLU A 421 23.56 -0.04 -25.87
C GLU A 421 23.19 1.44 -25.68
N SER A 422 21.98 1.71 -25.19
CA SER A 422 21.42 3.04 -24.93
C SER A 422 20.51 2.99 -23.71
N ASP A 423 20.25 4.15 -23.10
CA ASP A 423 19.25 4.25 -22.03
C ASP A 423 17.86 3.83 -22.53
N ILE A 424 17.07 3.21 -21.65
CA ILE A 424 15.65 2.90 -21.88
C ILE A 424 14.85 3.50 -20.72
N GLU A 425 13.98 4.46 -21.03
CA GLU A 425 13.08 5.07 -20.05
C GLU A 425 11.71 4.41 -20.10
N VAL A 426 11.34 3.74 -19.02
CA VAL A 426 10.04 3.10 -18.83
C VAL A 426 9.18 4.00 -17.95
N CYS A 427 7.98 4.33 -18.42
CA CYS A 427 6.97 5.07 -17.68
C CYS A 427 5.60 4.45 -17.93
N GLY A 428 5.02 3.84 -16.90
CA GLY A 428 3.73 3.15 -16.98
C GLY A 428 3.88 1.66 -16.71
N LYS A 429 2.98 0.86 -17.30
CA LYS A 429 2.75 -0.57 -17.01
C LYS A 429 3.58 -1.51 -17.90
N PRO A 430 4.64 -2.17 -17.40
CA PRO A 430 5.26 -3.28 -18.11
C PRO A 430 4.28 -4.45 -18.22
N LEU A 431 4.31 -5.15 -19.35
CA LEU A 431 3.48 -6.32 -19.62
C LEU A 431 4.39 -7.53 -19.84
N ILE A 432 4.00 -8.69 -19.32
CA ILE A 432 4.62 -9.96 -19.68
C ILE A 432 3.57 -10.95 -20.18
N GLU A 433 3.87 -11.60 -21.28
CA GLU A 433 3.12 -12.73 -21.84
C GLU A 433 3.98 -13.98 -21.68
N LEU A 434 3.46 -15.00 -21.01
CA LEU A 434 4.18 -16.24 -20.74
C LEU A 434 3.41 -17.44 -21.28
N HIS A 435 4.05 -18.19 -22.17
CA HIS A 435 3.62 -19.56 -22.46
C HIS A 435 4.10 -20.44 -21.32
N HIS A 436 3.27 -20.54 -20.28
CA HIS A 436 3.57 -21.22 -19.03
C HIS A 436 2.67 -22.44 -18.85
N SER A 437 3.23 -23.51 -18.27
CA SER A 437 2.47 -24.67 -17.79
C SER A 437 2.98 -25.14 -16.44
N THR A 438 2.12 -25.86 -15.71
CA THR A 438 2.44 -26.48 -14.41
C THR A 438 1.93 -27.91 -14.39
N ASP A 439 2.62 -28.81 -13.70
CA ASP A 439 2.15 -30.18 -13.44
C ASP A 439 1.16 -30.27 -12.27
N ASN A 440 1.03 -29.20 -11.50
CA ASN A 440 0.08 -29.04 -10.40
C ASN A 440 -0.80 -27.80 -10.65
N PRO A 441 -2.13 -27.93 -10.75
CA PRO A 441 -3.03 -26.80 -11.00
C PRO A 441 -3.07 -25.78 -9.85
N TYR A 442 -2.70 -26.17 -8.63
CA TYR A 442 -2.57 -25.27 -7.49
C TYR A 442 -1.17 -24.65 -7.48
N ALA A 443 -1.01 -23.55 -8.20
CA ALA A 443 0.27 -22.88 -8.34
C ALA A 443 0.12 -21.35 -8.25
N ASP A 444 1.17 -20.68 -7.79
CA ASP A 444 1.28 -19.22 -7.80
C ASP A 444 2.40 -18.83 -8.79
N ILE A 445 2.36 -17.60 -9.28
CA ILE A 445 3.43 -17.06 -10.14
C ILE A 445 3.83 -15.66 -9.66
N LEU A 446 5.13 -15.48 -9.47
CA LEU A 446 5.79 -14.19 -9.35
C LEU A 446 6.55 -13.94 -10.65
N VAL A 447 6.32 -12.77 -11.25
CA VAL A 447 7.22 -12.23 -12.27
C VAL A 447 7.80 -10.92 -11.76
N ARG A 448 9.11 -10.77 -11.87
CA ARG A 448 9.81 -9.55 -11.48
C ARG A 448 10.67 -9.00 -12.59
N LEU A 449 10.61 -7.69 -12.76
CA LEU A 449 11.50 -6.87 -13.56
C LEU A 449 12.56 -6.20 -12.67
N SER A 450 13.83 -6.41 -13.01
CA SER A 450 14.99 -5.90 -12.25
C SER A 450 16.03 -5.26 -13.17
N GLU A 451 16.83 -4.34 -12.62
CA GLU A 451 18.04 -3.80 -13.24
C GLU A 451 19.26 -4.52 -12.68
N VAL A 452 20.22 -4.88 -13.53
CA VAL A 452 21.51 -5.46 -13.12
C VAL A 452 22.64 -4.51 -13.48
N ASP A 453 23.44 -4.15 -12.48
CA ASP A 453 24.58 -3.26 -12.69
C ASP A 453 25.83 -3.97 -13.24
N SER A 454 26.85 -3.18 -13.60
CA SER A 454 28.14 -3.69 -14.09
C SER A 454 28.90 -4.61 -13.13
N ARG A 455 28.52 -4.64 -11.84
CA ARG A 455 29.08 -5.52 -10.80
C ARG A 455 28.23 -6.77 -10.58
N GLY A 456 27.13 -6.92 -11.32
CA GLY A 456 26.19 -8.03 -11.20
C GLY A 456 25.17 -7.86 -10.08
N LYS A 457 25.10 -6.70 -9.42
CA LYS A 457 24.06 -6.44 -8.41
C LYS A 457 22.72 -6.27 -9.12
N SER A 458 21.76 -7.12 -8.77
CA SER A 458 20.38 -7.06 -9.22
C SER A 458 19.53 -6.24 -8.24
N THR A 459 18.71 -5.33 -8.77
CA THR A 459 17.81 -4.47 -7.99
C THR A 459 16.41 -4.48 -8.61
N ARG A 460 15.40 -4.80 -7.80
CA ARG A 460 13.99 -4.86 -8.19
C ARG A 460 13.46 -3.50 -8.65
N ILE A 461 12.77 -3.47 -9.78
CA ILE A 461 12.08 -2.29 -10.33
C ILE A 461 10.56 -2.43 -10.24
N SER A 462 10.02 -3.57 -10.64
CA SER A 462 8.58 -3.85 -10.59
C SER A 462 8.33 -5.36 -10.54
N ASP A 463 7.16 -5.76 -10.07
CA ASP A 463 6.75 -7.16 -9.99
C ASP A 463 5.24 -7.32 -10.19
N VAL A 464 4.82 -8.57 -10.34
CA VAL A 464 3.43 -9.02 -10.22
C VAL A 464 3.41 -10.39 -9.56
N TYR A 465 2.53 -10.55 -8.58
CA TYR A 465 2.24 -11.83 -7.95
C TYR A 465 0.79 -12.22 -8.26
N LYS A 466 0.55 -13.50 -8.57
CA LYS A 466 -0.79 -14.01 -8.80
C LYS A 466 -0.91 -15.49 -8.42
N ARG A 467 -1.95 -15.83 -7.65
CA ARG A 467 -2.43 -17.22 -7.52
C ARG A 467 -3.17 -17.61 -8.78
N LEU A 468 -2.76 -18.71 -9.40
CA LEU A 468 -3.41 -19.20 -10.61
C LEU A 468 -4.73 -19.88 -10.25
N ASP A 469 -5.69 -19.76 -11.16
CA ASP A 469 -7.00 -20.42 -11.02
C ASP A 469 -6.87 -21.89 -11.44
N PRO A 470 -7.02 -22.86 -10.52
CA PRO A 470 -6.82 -24.27 -10.81
C PRO A 470 -7.87 -24.84 -11.77
N THR A 471 -8.95 -24.11 -12.04
CA THR A 471 -10.02 -24.51 -12.98
C THR A 471 -9.72 -24.11 -14.42
N LYS A 472 -8.74 -23.23 -14.64
CA LYS A 472 -8.36 -22.78 -15.99
C LYS A 472 -7.34 -23.74 -16.61
N GLY A 473 -7.54 -24.00 -17.90
CA GLY A 473 -6.60 -24.79 -18.70
C GLY A 473 -5.30 -24.04 -19.01
N PRO A 474 -4.35 -24.70 -19.71
CA PRO A 474 -3.07 -24.09 -20.08
C PRO A 474 -3.29 -23.03 -21.16
N GLU A 475 -3.44 -21.78 -20.74
CA GLU A 475 -3.47 -20.60 -21.61
C GLU A 475 -2.26 -19.72 -21.34
N PRO A 476 -1.74 -18.99 -22.36
CA PRO A 476 -0.69 -18.01 -22.14
C PRO A 476 -1.09 -17.00 -21.05
N LEU A 477 -0.23 -16.82 -20.06
CA LEU A 477 -0.46 -15.86 -19.00
C LEU A 477 -0.08 -14.47 -19.47
N SER A 478 -1.07 -13.58 -19.60
CA SER A 478 -0.85 -12.15 -19.79
C SER A 478 -0.92 -11.44 -18.44
N LEU A 479 0.22 -10.99 -17.92
CA LEU A 479 0.36 -10.38 -16.59
C LEU A 479 0.91 -8.96 -16.72
N THR A 480 0.22 -8.00 -16.13
CA THR A 480 0.70 -6.62 -16.02
C THR A 480 1.49 -6.46 -14.73
N LEU A 481 2.73 -6.00 -14.83
CA LEU A 481 3.55 -5.63 -13.67
C LEU A 481 3.07 -4.27 -13.14
N VAL A 482 3.36 -4.00 -11.86
CA VAL A 482 3.07 -2.67 -11.27
C VAL A 482 3.73 -1.57 -12.10
N ASP A 483 3.05 -0.44 -12.29
CA ASP A 483 3.64 0.68 -13.01
C ASP A 483 4.97 1.11 -12.39
N CYS A 484 5.89 1.59 -13.23
CA CYS A 484 7.12 2.21 -12.77
C CYS A 484 7.45 3.48 -13.58
N ALA A 485 8.25 4.36 -12.97
CA ALA A 485 9.02 5.40 -13.65
C ALA A 485 10.50 5.11 -13.42
N HIS A 486 11.16 4.51 -14.40
CA HIS A 486 12.55 4.05 -14.27
C HIS A 486 13.33 4.24 -15.56
N VAL A 487 14.59 4.65 -15.43
CA VAL A 487 15.54 4.70 -16.54
C VAL A 487 16.59 3.61 -16.33
N PHE A 488 16.51 2.57 -17.15
CA PHE A 488 17.60 1.61 -17.31
C PHE A 488 18.75 2.30 -18.04
N ARG A 489 19.90 2.45 -17.38
CA ARG A 489 21.04 3.18 -17.95
C ARG A 489 21.80 2.32 -18.96
N LYS A 490 22.43 2.95 -19.95
CA LYS A 490 23.40 2.32 -20.85
C LYS A 490 24.43 1.52 -20.03
N GLY A 491 24.70 0.29 -20.46
CA GLY A 491 25.62 -0.64 -19.80
C GLY A 491 24.99 -1.49 -18.69
N MET A 492 23.80 -1.16 -18.22
CA MET A 492 23.03 -2.02 -17.31
C MET A 492 22.33 -3.15 -18.09
N LYS A 493 21.83 -4.17 -17.40
CA LYS A 493 20.97 -5.19 -18.01
C LYS A 493 19.56 -5.08 -17.47
N ILE A 494 18.59 -5.47 -18.30
CA ILE A 494 17.23 -5.74 -17.87
C ILE A 494 17.15 -7.23 -17.53
N ARG A 495 16.59 -7.55 -16.37
CA ARG A 495 16.39 -8.91 -15.88
C ARG A 495 14.92 -9.18 -15.64
N VAL A 496 14.48 -10.37 -16.04
CA VAL A 496 13.21 -10.97 -15.61
C VAL A 496 13.50 -12.17 -14.72
N ILE A 497 12.88 -12.21 -13.54
CA ILE A 497 12.88 -13.38 -12.63
C ILE A 497 11.46 -13.92 -12.57
N ILE A 498 11.31 -15.24 -12.72
CA ILE A 498 10.04 -15.96 -12.60
C ILE A 498 10.18 -16.98 -11.47
N ALA A 499 9.24 -16.98 -10.53
CA ALA A 499 9.21 -17.89 -9.39
C ALA A 499 7.79 -18.37 -9.09
N GLY A 500 7.66 -19.44 -8.31
CA GLY A 500 6.37 -20.02 -7.92
C GLY A 500 5.83 -19.53 -6.58
N GLY A 501 6.53 -18.59 -5.92
CA GLY A 501 6.12 -18.08 -4.62
C GLY A 501 6.93 -16.86 -4.18
N ALA A 502 6.51 -16.28 -3.05
CA ALA A 502 7.16 -15.14 -2.40
C ALA A 502 6.81 -15.11 -0.90
N HIS A 503 7.06 -16.21 -0.20
CA HIS A 503 6.63 -16.38 1.19
C HIS A 503 7.69 -15.87 2.18
N PRO A 504 7.37 -15.02 3.18
CA PRO A 504 6.02 -14.69 3.63
C PRO A 504 5.53 -13.30 3.20
N ALA A 505 5.81 -12.78 1.99
CA ALA A 505 5.03 -11.62 1.53
C ALA A 505 3.56 -12.01 1.32
N TYR A 506 3.36 -13.17 0.67
CA TYR A 506 2.07 -13.84 0.52
C TYR A 506 2.06 -15.18 1.27
N LEU A 507 0.88 -15.66 1.67
CA LEU A 507 0.74 -17.04 2.14
C LEU A 507 1.17 -18.01 1.04
N ARG A 508 2.05 -18.96 1.41
CA ARG A 508 2.58 -19.95 0.48
C ARG A 508 1.41 -20.76 -0.10
N ASN A 509 1.41 -21.02 -1.40
CA ASN A 509 0.51 -22.02 -1.95
C ASN A 509 0.90 -23.39 -1.40
N LEU A 510 -0.06 -24.15 -0.90
CA LEU A 510 0.20 -25.51 -0.38
C LEU A 510 0.35 -26.53 -1.51
N GLY A 511 0.05 -26.15 -2.76
CA GLY A 511 -0.04 -27.09 -3.89
C GLY A 511 -1.26 -28.01 -3.80
N THR A 512 -2.25 -27.62 -2.99
CA THR A 512 -3.50 -28.36 -2.74
C THR A 512 -4.67 -27.38 -2.71
N GLY A 513 -5.90 -27.91 -2.75
CA GLY A 513 -7.13 -27.13 -2.56
C GLY A 513 -7.52 -26.95 -1.08
N GLU A 514 -6.62 -27.26 -0.14
CA GLU A 514 -6.90 -27.08 1.29
C GLU A 514 -7.03 -25.58 1.63
N ASN A 515 -7.90 -25.27 2.59
CA ASN A 515 -8.06 -23.91 3.09
C ASN A 515 -6.75 -23.40 3.69
N GLN A 516 -6.35 -22.16 3.39
CA GLN A 516 -5.05 -21.61 3.79
C GLN A 516 -4.87 -21.45 5.31
N ALA A 517 -5.96 -21.35 6.07
CA ALA A 517 -5.93 -21.25 7.53
C ALA A 517 -5.63 -22.61 8.19
N TYR A 518 -6.14 -23.69 7.60
CA TYR A 518 -6.22 -25.02 8.22
C TYR A 518 -5.42 -26.12 7.52
N GLY A 519 -5.01 -25.86 6.28
CA GLY A 519 -4.29 -26.82 5.46
C GLY A 519 -2.92 -27.11 6.04
N ALA A 520 -2.49 -28.35 5.87
CA ALA A 520 -1.18 -28.84 6.30
C ALA A 520 -0.50 -29.71 5.25
N THR A 521 -1.25 -30.22 4.27
CA THR A 521 -0.69 -31.06 3.21
C THR A 521 -0.03 -30.18 2.16
N THR A 522 1.26 -30.40 1.93
CA THR A 522 2.02 -29.69 0.89
C THR A 522 2.34 -30.58 -0.30
N LYS A 523 2.27 -30.01 -1.51
CA LYS A 523 2.70 -30.64 -2.76
C LYS A 523 3.51 -29.65 -3.61
N PRO A 524 4.69 -30.03 -4.11
CA PRO A 524 5.43 -29.20 -5.06
C PRO A 524 4.67 -28.95 -6.37
N ALA A 525 5.13 -27.96 -7.12
CA ALA A 525 4.69 -27.65 -8.48
C ALA A 525 5.90 -27.39 -9.37
N VAL A 526 5.97 -28.07 -10.52
CA VAL A 526 6.98 -27.84 -11.55
C VAL A 526 6.43 -26.86 -12.58
N HIS A 527 7.03 -25.69 -12.64
CA HIS A 527 6.71 -24.66 -13.63
C HIS A 527 7.58 -24.87 -14.87
N THR A 528 6.98 -24.73 -16.04
CA THR A 528 7.69 -24.78 -17.32
C THR A 528 7.28 -23.58 -18.18
N ILE A 529 8.27 -22.85 -18.67
CA ILE A 529 8.14 -21.74 -19.62
C ILE A 529 8.57 -22.28 -20.97
N HIS A 530 7.71 -22.14 -21.96
CA HIS A 530 7.93 -22.61 -23.33
C HIS A 530 8.47 -21.47 -24.19
N HIS A 531 9.48 -21.78 -25.00
CA HIS A 531 10.12 -20.85 -25.95
C HIS A 531 10.11 -21.49 -27.34
N SER A 532 9.28 -21.00 -28.25
CA SER A 532 9.29 -21.41 -29.66
C SER A 532 8.61 -20.36 -30.54
N LYS A 533 8.63 -20.55 -31.86
CA LYS A 533 7.89 -19.69 -32.81
C LYS A 533 6.37 -19.70 -32.57
N ASP A 534 5.83 -20.79 -32.04
CA ASP A 534 4.39 -20.97 -31.75
C ASP A 534 4.06 -20.74 -30.26
N ALA A 535 5.09 -20.58 -29.42
CA ALA A 535 4.99 -20.34 -27.98
C ALA A 535 5.98 -19.23 -27.56
N VAL A 536 5.61 -17.98 -27.86
CA VAL A 536 6.48 -16.82 -27.72
C VAL A 536 6.21 -16.11 -26.40
N SER A 537 7.03 -16.39 -25.40
CA SER A 537 7.02 -15.63 -24.14
C SER A 537 7.72 -14.27 -24.35
N ARG A 538 7.12 -13.17 -23.89
CA ARG A 538 7.55 -11.79 -24.21
C ARG A 538 7.35 -10.82 -23.03
N LEU A 539 8.37 -10.00 -22.76
CA LEU A 539 8.28 -8.77 -21.96
C LEU A 539 8.07 -7.58 -22.91
N THR A 540 7.08 -6.75 -22.61
CA THR A 540 6.79 -5.49 -23.33
C THR A 540 6.91 -4.31 -22.38
N LEU A 541 7.81 -3.37 -22.70
CA LEU A 541 8.05 -2.16 -21.90
C LEU A 541 7.41 -0.92 -22.55
N PRO A 542 6.61 -0.11 -21.82
CA PRO A 542 6.13 1.17 -22.32
C PRO A 542 7.26 2.22 -22.26
N VAL A 543 7.79 2.58 -23.43
CA VAL A 543 8.94 3.48 -23.54
C VAL A 543 8.48 4.92 -23.79
N LYS A 544 9.08 5.83 -23.04
CA LYS A 544 8.92 7.28 -23.26
C LYS A 544 10.11 7.81 -24.06
N ALA A 545 9.84 8.58 -25.11
CA ALA A 545 10.87 9.31 -25.83
C ALA A 545 11.50 10.33 -24.88
N ARG A 546 12.83 10.41 -24.89
CA ARG A 546 13.55 11.48 -24.20
C ARG A 546 13.53 12.71 -25.09
N ASN A 547 12.94 13.78 -24.56
CA ASN A 547 13.10 15.12 -25.13
C ASN A 547 14.45 15.72 -24.74
#